data_AF-A0AAX3D177-F1
#
_entry.id   AF-A0AAX3D177-F1
#
_cell.length_a   1.000
_cell.length_b   1.000
_cell.length_c   1.000
_cell.angle_alpha   90.00
_cell.angle_beta   90.00
_cell.angle_gamma   90.00
#
_symmetry.space_group_name_H-M   'P 1'
#
loop_
_entity.id
_entity.type
_entity.pdbx_description
1 polymer ?
#
loop_
_entity_poly.entity_id
_entity_poly.type
_entity_poly.pdbx_seq_one_letter_code
_entity_poly.pdbx_strand_id
1 'polypeptide(L)'
;MSDKLNEEKWPKTIKTLIIWSSAILLFISVFFPVEYFKSNALKEIAWGHKMIGEKDFIMVLQKARDNYTESFVNTGIDKALKDFYQLPPSDMANHGGPLKYFIGLFQNIAENLNYWLYMIMYRLTLDMYWLPYMTVVIMPSLFAGIMRWMAKRYNFGYASPFLNRRSMVLIGWGVYSVLLSLFIPLPVPPMIGALIMIVMIPIGSSLLISNLPKRI
;
A
#
# COMPACT_ATOMS: atom_id res chain seq x y z
N MET A 1 -20.45 -26.84 -23.90
CA MET A 1 -19.07 -27.07 -23.38
C MET A 1 -18.14 -25.88 -23.62
N SER A 2 -18.39 -25.06 -24.65
CA SER A 2 -17.66 -23.81 -24.94
C SER A 2 -17.86 -22.68 -23.91
N ASP A 3 -19.06 -22.52 -23.35
CA ASP A 3 -19.36 -21.41 -22.43
C ASP A 3 -18.66 -21.48 -21.07
N LYS A 4 -18.17 -22.67 -20.67
CA LYS A 4 -17.35 -22.83 -19.45
C LYS A 4 -15.88 -22.47 -19.65
N LEU A 5 -15.43 -22.28 -20.90
CA LEU A 5 -14.05 -21.89 -21.21
C LEU A 5 -13.85 -20.38 -21.21
N ASN A 6 -14.94 -19.60 -21.24
CA ASN A 6 -14.93 -18.13 -21.24
C ASN A 6 -15.23 -17.51 -19.86
N GLU A 7 -15.20 -18.29 -18.77
CA GLU A 7 -15.13 -17.69 -17.45
C GLU A 7 -13.80 -16.95 -17.33
N GLU A 8 -13.83 -15.63 -17.58
CA GLU A 8 -12.68 -14.76 -17.36
C GLU A 8 -12.16 -14.97 -15.93
N LYS A 9 -10.95 -15.54 -15.84
CA LYS A 9 -10.23 -15.82 -14.59
C LYS A 9 -9.72 -14.54 -13.89
N TRP A 10 -10.02 -13.38 -14.46
CA TRP A 10 -9.60 -12.09 -13.93
C TRP A 10 -10.51 -11.63 -12.78
N PRO A 11 -9.95 -10.93 -11.78
CA PRO A 11 -10.73 -10.42 -10.66
C PRO A 11 -11.85 -9.49 -11.14
N LYS A 12 -13.10 -9.86 -10.82
CA LYS A 12 -14.32 -9.15 -11.26
C LYS A 12 -14.70 -7.99 -10.33
N THR A 13 -14.12 -7.93 -9.13
CA THR A 13 -14.42 -6.91 -8.12
C THR A 13 -13.16 -6.18 -7.66
N ILE A 14 -13.28 -4.94 -7.21
CA ILE A 14 -12.14 -4.18 -6.69
C ILE A 14 -11.46 -4.92 -5.52
N LYS A 15 -12.24 -5.58 -4.64
CA LYS A 15 -11.70 -6.41 -3.56
C LYS A 15 -10.84 -7.55 -4.08
N THR A 16 -11.33 -8.30 -5.07
CA THR A 16 -10.57 -9.42 -5.66
C THR A 16 -9.34 -8.90 -6.42
N LEU A 17 -9.43 -7.73 -7.04
CA LEU A 17 -8.30 -7.08 -7.70
C LEU A 17 -7.19 -6.74 -6.70
N ILE A 18 -7.52 -6.14 -5.56
CA ILE A 18 -6.57 -5.80 -4.48
C ILE A 18 -5.86 -7.05 -3.98
N ILE A 19 -6.63 -8.08 -3.63
CA ILE A 19 -6.06 -9.32 -3.07
C ILE A 19 -5.14 -9.98 -4.10
N TRP A 20 -5.60 -10.07 -5.35
CA TRP A 20 -4.85 -10.74 -6.41
C TRP A 20 -3.57 -9.98 -6.79
N SER A 21 -3.63 -8.66 -6.96
CA SER A 21 -2.45 -7.85 -7.26
C SER A 21 -1.46 -7.81 -6.10
N SER A 22 -1.93 -7.69 -4.86
CA SER A 22 -1.06 -7.71 -3.67
C SER A 22 -0.39 -9.07 -3.52
N ALA A 23 -1.11 -10.17 -3.73
CA ALA A 23 -0.55 -11.52 -3.68
C ALA A 23 0.52 -11.75 -4.76
N ILE A 24 0.28 -11.27 -5.99
CA ILE A 24 1.26 -11.37 -7.08
C ILE A 24 2.49 -10.54 -6.80
N LEU A 25 2.33 -9.30 -6.31
CA LEU A 25 3.46 -8.45 -5.98
C LEU A 25 4.29 -9.04 -4.83
N LEU A 26 3.63 -9.61 -3.81
CA LEU A 26 4.30 -10.33 -2.74
C LEU A 26 5.06 -11.53 -3.29
N PHE A 27 4.40 -12.36 -4.09
CA PHE A 27 5.04 -13.54 -4.69
C PHE A 27 6.25 -13.17 -5.55
N ILE A 28 6.12 -12.19 -6.44
CA ILE A 28 7.20 -11.72 -7.31
C ILE A 28 8.33 -11.09 -6.49
N SER A 29 8.01 -10.31 -5.45
CA SER A 29 9.00 -9.62 -4.61
C SER A 29 10.00 -10.55 -3.94
N VAL A 30 9.53 -11.74 -3.58
CA VAL A 30 10.28 -12.75 -2.83
C VAL A 30 11.41 -13.34 -3.68
N PHE A 31 11.32 -13.28 -5.01
CA PHE A 31 12.36 -13.74 -5.94
C PHE A 31 13.43 -12.69 -6.28
N PHE A 32 13.33 -11.46 -5.77
CA PHE A 32 14.38 -10.47 -5.97
C PHE A 32 15.60 -10.80 -5.09
N PRO A 33 16.83 -10.41 -5.48
CA PRO A 33 17.97 -10.48 -4.58
C PRO A 33 17.74 -9.59 -3.35
N VAL A 34 18.13 -10.07 -2.17
CA VAL A 34 17.99 -9.32 -0.90
C VAL A 34 18.67 -7.95 -0.98
N GLU A 35 19.83 -7.84 -1.60
CA GLU A 35 20.57 -6.58 -1.71
C GLU A 35 19.78 -5.52 -2.50
N TYR A 36 19.03 -5.96 -3.51
CA TYR A 36 18.15 -5.09 -4.28
C TYR A 36 17.03 -4.54 -3.39
N PHE A 37 16.38 -5.42 -2.63
CA PHE A 37 15.31 -5.00 -1.72
C PHE A 37 15.82 -4.06 -0.63
N LYS A 38 16.93 -4.40 0.01
CA LYS A 38 17.57 -3.57 1.05
C LYS A 38 17.96 -2.19 0.53
N SER A 39 18.55 -2.12 -0.67
CA SER A 39 18.88 -0.84 -1.32
C SER A 39 17.64 0.01 -1.56
N ASN A 40 16.55 -0.59 -2.01
CA ASN A 40 15.29 0.10 -2.23
C ASN A 40 14.63 0.58 -0.93
N ALA A 41 14.63 -0.26 0.12
CA ALA A 41 14.14 0.11 1.43
C ALA A 41 14.90 1.32 2.00
N LEU A 42 16.24 1.31 1.91
CA LEU A 42 17.07 2.43 2.35
C LEU A 42 16.80 3.72 1.55
N LYS A 43 16.61 3.62 0.23
CA LYS A 43 16.23 4.77 -0.61
C LYS A 43 14.90 5.35 -0.19
N GLU A 44 13.91 4.51 0.09
CA GLU A 44 12.57 4.94 0.49
C GLU A 44 12.57 5.63 1.86
N ILE A 45 13.28 5.08 2.84
CA ILE A 45 13.50 5.70 4.15
C ILE A 45 14.21 7.05 3.99
N ALA A 46 15.24 7.13 3.13
CA ALA A 46 15.94 8.39 2.85
C ALA A 46 15.04 9.45 2.20
N TRP A 47 14.12 9.05 1.31
CA TRP A 47 13.12 9.97 0.77
C TRP A 47 12.13 10.44 1.83
N GLY A 48 11.72 9.55 2.74
CA GLY A 48 10.84 9.90 3.87
C GLY A 48 11.49 10.94 4.78
N HIS A 49 12.76 10.73 5.10
CA HIS A 49 13.55 11.66 5.90
C HIS A 49 13.65 13.05 5.24
N LYS A 50 13.93 13.09 3.93
CA LYS A 50 14.00 14.35 3.17
C LYS A 50 12.65 15.08 3.09
N MET A 51 11.55 14.33 3.03
CA MET A 51 10.21 14.90 2.86
C MET A 51 9.61 15.42 4.16
N ILE A 52 9.72 14.65 5.25
CA ILE A 52 9.12 14.98 6.56
C ILE A 52 10.02 15.94 7.35
N GLY A 53 11.33 15.84 7.17
CA GLY A 53 12.31 16.54 7.99
C GLY A 53 12.72 15.74 9.23
N GLU A 54 13.89 16.04 9.76
CA GLU A 54 14.60 15.21 10.73
C GLU A 54 13.82 14.97 12.03
N LYS A 55 13.22 16.02 12.60
CA LYS A 55 12.54 15.95 13.90
C LYS A 55 11.34 14.99 13.87
N ASP A 56 10.46 15.16 12.90
CA ASP A 56 9.23 14.37 12.80
C ASP A 56 9.49 12.98 12.23
N PHE A 57 10.50 12.84 11.35
CA PHE A 57 10.84 11.55 10.77
C PHE A 57 11.33 10.53 11.80
N ILE A 58 12.08 10.98 12.82
CA ILE A 58 12.52 10.09 13.92
C ILE A 58 11.32 9.49 14.64
N MET A 59 10.26 10.27 14.87
CA MET A 59 9.03 9.79 15.52
C MET A 59 8.31 8.77 14.64
N VAL A 60 8.19 9.02 13.33
CA VAL A 60 7.58 8.07 12.37
C VAL A 60 8.36 6.76 12.32
N LEU A 61 9.69 6.84 12.25
CA LEU A 61 10.54 5.66 12.19
C LEU A 61 10.51 4.86 13.50
N GLN A 62 10.50 5.54 14.64
CA GLN A 62 10.36 4.87 15.94
C GLN A 62 9.00 4.16 16.04
N LYS A 63 7.91 4.84 15.64
CA LYS A 63 6.59 4.23 15.66
C LYS A 63 6.48 3.03 14.72
N ALA A 64 7.12 3.09 13.54
CA ALA A 64 7.20 1.96 12.63
C ALA A 64 7.95 0.77 13.24
N ARG A 65 9.06 1.03 13.95
CA ARG A 65 9.80 0.01 14.68
C ARG A 65 8.97 -0.59 15.81
N ASP A 66 8.29 0.23 16.61
CA ASP A 66 7.46 -0.25 17.71
C ASP A 66 6.32 -1.14 17.19
N ASN A 67 5.62 -0.71 16.14
CA ASN A 67 4.57 -1.48 15.49
C ASN A 67 5.10 -2.81 14.92
N TYR A 68 6.30 -2.80 14.33
CA TYR A 68 6.97 -4.01 13.85
C TYR A 68 7.35 -4.95 15.00
N THR A 69 7.88 -4.41 16.10
CA THR A 69 8.24 -5.19 17.29
C THR A 69 7.01 -5.85 17.89
N GLU A 70 5.92 -5.11 18.05
CA GLU A 70 4.66 -5.63 18.58
C GLU A 70 4.06 -6.73 17.68
N SER A 71 4.06 -6.51 16.36
CA SER A 71 3.41 -7.41 15.41
C SER A 71 4.23 -8.66 15.08
N PHE A 72 5.56 -8.55 14.97
CA PHE A 72 6.42 -9.60 14.41
C PHE A 72 7.53 -10.08 15.32
N VAL A 73 8.10 -9.21 16.16
CA VAL A 73 9.18 -9.61 17.07
C VAL A 73 8.61 -10.33 18.29
N ASN A 74 7.62 -9.74 18.95
CA ASN A 74 7.01 -10.31 20.16
C ASN A 74 6.23 -11.60 19.87
N THR A 75 5.70 -11.75 18.66
CA THR A 75 5.02 -12.97 18.20
C THR A 75 5.98 -14.10 17.83
N GLY A 76 7.29 -13.82 17.75
CA GLY A 76 8.33 -14.78 17.37
C GLY A 76 8.44 -15.02 15.85
N ILE A 77 7.65 -14.34 15.03
CA ILE A 77 7.70 -14.46 13.55
C ILE A 77 9.06 -14.00 13.02
N ASP A 78 9.55 -12.85 13.48
CA ASP A 78 10.87 -12.31 13.10
C ASP A 78 11.99 -13.28 13.48
N LYS A 79 11.92 -13.85 14.69
CA LYS A 79 12.89 -14.84 15.17
C LYS A 79 12.84 -16.11 14.33
N ALA A 80 11.66 -16.66 14.04
CA ALA A 80 11.52 -17.86 13.22
C ALA A 80 12.10 -17.67 11.80
N LEU A 81 11.91 -16.50 11.19
CA LEU A 81 12.54 -16.16 9.91
C LEU A 81 14.06 -16.06 10.04
N LYS A 82 14.55 -15.34 11.05
CA LYS A 82 15.99 -15.18 11.34
C LYS A 82 16.70 -16.50 11.56
N ASP A 83 16.15 -17.35 12.41
CA ASP A 83 16.69 -18.68 12.71
C ASP A 83 16.79 -19.53 11.44
N PHE A 84 15.89 -19.34 10.47
CA PHE A 84 15.89 -20.08 9.20
C PHE A 84 16.98 -19.60 8.23
N TYR A 85 17.16 -18.28 8.03
CA TYR A 85 18.16 -17.79 7.06
C TYR A 85 19.57 -17.64 7.65
N GLN A 86 19.72 -17.59 8.97
CA GLN A 86 21.02 -17.51 9.66
C GLN A 86 21.66 -18.88 9.96
N LEU A 87 21.07 -19.98 9.49
CA LEU A 87 21.63 -21.34 9.66
C LEU A 87 23.11 -21.38 9.24
N PRO A 88 24.01 -22.01 10.02
CA PRO A 88 25.44 -22.04 9.70
C PRO A 88 25.75 -22.74 8.39
N PRO A 89 26.69 -22.23 7.56
CA PRO A 89 27.14 -22.89 6.33
C PRO A 89 27.66 -24.32 6.54
N SER A 90 28.14 -24.65 7.73
CA SER A 90 28.66 -25.98 8.10
C SER A 90 27.58 -27.07 8.14
N ASP A 91 26.34 -26.73 8.50
CA ASP A 91 25.21 -27.68 8.47
C ASP A 91 24.69 -27.89 7.03
N MET A 92 24.85 -26.86 6.18
CA MET A 92 24.46 -26.89 4.77
C MET A 92 25.50 -27.56 3.86
N ALA A 93 26.80 -27.49 4.22
CA ALA A 93 27.90 -28.08 3.45
C ALA A 93 27.84 -29.61 3.36
N ASN A 94 27.17 -30.27 4.32
CA ASN A 94 26.99 -31.72 4.33
C ASN A 94 25.91 -32.22 3.35
N HIS A 95 25.13 -31.32 2.75
CA HIS A 95 24.05 -31.64 1.80
C HIS A 95 24.50 -31.30 0.37
N GLY A 96 25.59 -31.92 -0.10
CA GLY A 96 26.05 -31.78 -1.48
C GLY A 96 24.97 -32.20 -2.49
N GLY A 97 24.70 -31.35 -3.49
CA GLY A 97 23.74 -31.65 -4.57
C GLY A 97 22.85 -30.46 -4.95
N PRO A 98 21.83 -30.68 -5.81
CA PRO A 98 20.87 -29.65 -6.23
C PRO A 98 20.10 -29.00 -5.06
N LEU A 99 20.05 -29.65 -3.89
CA LEU A 99 19.47 -29.12 -2.65
C LEU A 99 20.09 -27.79 -2.21
N LYS A 100 21.39 -27.58 -2.46
CA LYS A 100 22.09 -26.33 -2.13
C LYS A 100 21.46 -25.10 -2.78
N TYR A 101 21.00 -25.23 -4.03
CA TYR A 101 20.34 -24.14 -4.76
C TYR A 101 18.97 -23.83 -4.15
N PHE A 102 18.22 -24.85 -3.72
CA PHE A 102 16.94 -24.66 -3.03
C PHE A 102 17.12 -23.98 -1.68
N ILE A 103 18.13 -24.38 -0.90
CA ILE A 103 18.41 -23.75 0.40
C ILE A 103 18.75 -22.27 0.23
N GLY A 104 19.66 -21.92 -0.69
CA GLY A 104 20.00 -20.52 -0.95
C GLY A 104 18.80 -19.69 -1.43
N LEU A 105 17.92 -20.28 -2.25
CA LEU A 105 16.66 -19.66 -2.63
C LEU A 105 15.77 -19.41 -1.41
N PHE A 106 15.54 -20.41 -0.56
CA PHE A 106 14.69 -20.24 0.63
C PHE A 106 15.27 -19.22 1.62
N GLN A 107 16.60 -19.14 1.76
CA GLN A 107 17.25 -18.12 2.58
C GLN A 107 16.99 -16.72 2.06
N ASN A 108 17.18 -16.50 0.74
CA ASN A 108 16.87 -15.24 0.08
C ASN A 108 15.38 -14.86 0.29
N ILE A 109 14.48 -15.83 0.15
CA ILE A 109 13.04 -15.64 0.39
C ILE A 109 12.77 -15.20 1.83
N ALA A 110 13.32 -15.90 2.82
CA ALA A 110 13.07 -15.64 4.23
C ALA A 110 13.65 -14.29 4.67
N GLU A 111 14.85 -13.95 4.21
CA GLU A 111 15.47 -12.65 4.49
C GLU A 111 14.70 -11.52 3.80
N ASN A 112 14.29 -11.68 2.54
CA ASN A 112 13.43 -10.72 1.85
C ASN A 112 12.13 -10.49 2.60
N LEU A 113 11.45 -11.56 3.01
CA LEU A 113 10.19 -11.47 3.73
C LEU A 113 10.35 -10.66 5.02
N ASN A 114 11.47 -10.82 5.73
CA ASN A 114 11.77 -10.04 6.94
C ASN A 114 11.81 -8.53 6.65
N TYR A 115 12.59 -8.11 5.65
CA TYR A 115 12.65 -6.71 5.22
C TYR A 115 11.28 -6.20 4.71
N TRP A 116 10.53 -7.07 4.05
CA TRP A 116 9.21 -6.75 3.52
C TRP A 116 8.20 -6.44 4.62
N LEU A 117 8.15 -7.29 5.65
CA LEU A 117 7.28 -7.09 6.81
C LEU A 117 7.62 -5.78 7.52
N TYR A 118 8.90 -5.44 7.64
CA TYR A 118 9.33 -4.16 8.17
C TYR A 118 8.87 -2.99 7.29
N MET A 119 9.06 -3.08 5.97
CA MET A 119 8.65 -2.03 5.04
C MET A 119 7.14 -1.81 4.98
N ILE A 120 6.33 -2.87 5.11
CA ILE A 120 4.88 -2.74 5.26
C ILE A 120 4.55 -1.91 6.51
N MET A 121 5.17 -2.21 7.65
CA MET A 121 4.92 -1.48 8.89
C MET A 121 5.38 -0.02 8.81
N TYR A 122 6.51 0.22 8.14
CA TYR A 122 6.96 1.57 7.83
C TYR A 122 5.94 2.34 6.97
N ARG A 123 5.48 1.77 5.86
CA ARG A 123 4.51 2.42 4.97
C ARG A 123 3.16 2.63 5.61
N LEU A 124 2.66 1.66 6.37
CA LEU A 124 1.44 1.81 7.16
C LEU A 124 1.56 2.97 8.16
N THR A 125 2.70 3.06 8.84
CA THR A 125 2.94 4.14 9.81
C THR A 125 3.03 5.49 9.12
N LEU A 126 3.67 5.55 7.96
CA LEU A 126 3.73 6.74 7.12
C LEU A 126 2.34 7.16 6.61
N ASP A 127 1.51 6.22 6.18
CA ASP A 127 0.14 6.52 5.76
C ASP A 127 -0.70 7.05 6.93
N MET A 128 -0.57 6.43 8.11
CA MET A 128 -1.21 6.92 9.34
C MET A 128 -0.73 8.32 9.75
N TYR A 129 0.55 8.64 9.51
CA TYR A 129 1.08 9.98 9.73
C TYR A 129 0.39 11.04 8.86
N TRP A 130 -0.01 10.69 7.63
CA TRP A 130 -0.72 11.60 6.73
C TRP A 130 -2.23 11.73 6.99
N LEU A 131 -2.85 10.77 7.68
CA LEU A 131 -4.29 10.76 7.93
C LEU A 131 -4.82 12.04 8.60
N PRO A 132 -4.20 12.60 9.66
CA PRO A 132 -4.65 13.86 10.26
C PRO A 132 -4.67 15.02 9.26
N TYR A 133 -3.65 15.13 8.39
CA TYR A 133 -3.59 16.15 7.35
C TYR A 133 -4.66 15.94 6.28
N MET A 134 -4.92 14.69 5.90
CA MET A 134 -6.05 14.35 5.03
C MET A 134 -7.38 14.79 5.65
N THR A 135 -7.58 14.61 6.96
CA THR A 135 -8.80 15.06 7.65
C THR A 135 -9.02 16.58 7.51
N VAL A 136 -7.97 17.37 7.64
CA VAL A 136 -8.03 18.83 7.50
C VAL A 136 -8.49 19.25 6.10
N VAL A 137 -8.09 18.52 5.05
CA VAL A 137 -8.43 18.86 3.66
C VAL A 137 -9.75 18.23 3.20
N ILE A 138 -10.07 17.03 3.66
CA ILE A 138 -11.30 16.35 3.23
C ILE A 138 -12.54 17.07 3.77
N MET A 139 -12.51 17.59 5.00
CA MET A 139 -13.64 18.30 5.62
C MET A 139 -14.15 19.49 4.77
N PRO A 140 -13.33 20.49 4.42
CA PRO A 140 -13.77 21.59 3.55
C PRO A 140 -14.15 21.11 2.15
N SER A 141 -13.50 20.05 1.64
CA SER A 141 -13.82 19.48 0.33
C SER A 141 -15.22 18.86 0.29
N LEU A 142 -15.59 18.11 1.33
CA LEU A 142 -16.93 17.56 1.53
C LEU A 142 -17.95 18.69 1.66
N PHE A 143 -17.67 19.70 2.50
CA PHE A 143 -18.54 20.87 2.67
C PHE A 143 -18.78 21.60 1.34
N ALA A 144 -17.72 21.87 0.57
CA ALA A 144 -17.82 22.49 -0.75
C ALA A 144 -18.65 21.64 -1.72
N GLY A 145 -18.49 20.31 -1.67
CA GLY A 145 -19.30 19.38 -2.44
C GLY A 145 -20.79 19.48 -2.10
N ILE A 146 -21.12 19.52 -0.80
CA ILE A 146 -22.49 19.66 -0.27
C ILE A 146 -23.10 20.99 -0.73
N MET A 147 -22.39 22.10 -0.55
CA MET A 147 -22.88 23.43 -0.94
C MET A 147 -23.18 23.52 -2.44
N ARG A 148 -22.31 22.93 -3.28
CA ARG A 148 -22.54 22.85 -4.74
C ARG A 148 -23.74 21.97 -5.08
N TRP A 149 -23.92 20.86 -4.36
CA TRP A 149 -25.08 19.99 -4.54
C TRP A 149 -26.39 20.71 -4.18
N MET A 150 -26.41 21.42 -3.05
CA MET A 150 -27.55 22.25 -2.63
C MET A 150 -27.85 23.35 -3.65
N ALA A 151 -26.83 24.10 -4.09
CA ALA A 151 -27.01 25.14 -5.10
C ALA A 151 -27.61 24.61 -6.42
N LYS A 152 -27.17 23.43 -6.87
CA LYS A 152 -27.77 22.76 -8.04
C LYS A 152 -29.22 22.32 -7.77
N ARG A 153 -29.59 21.97 -6.54
CA ARG A 153 -30.97 21.64 -6.19
C ARG A 153 -31.87 22.87 -6.28
N TYR A 154 -31.44 24.00 -5.72
CA TYR A 154 -32.20 25.27 -5.77
C TYR A 154 -32.32 25.85 -7.17
N ASN A 155 -31.25 25.83 -7.96
CA ASN A 155 -31.23 26.41 -9.30
C ASN A 155 -31.62 25.43 -10.42
N PHE A 156 -32.12 24.24 -10.07
CA PHE A 156 -32.35 23.13 -11.01
C PHE A 156 -31.13 22.75 -11.89
N GLY A 157 -29.92 23.15 -11.51
CA GLY A 157 -28.70 22.96 -12.28
C GLY A 157 -28.33 21.49 -12.52
N TYR A 158 -27.74 21.18 -13.67
CA TYR A 158 -27.45 19.80 -14.07
C TYR A 158 -26.48 19.09 -13.11
N ALA A 159 -26.88 17.90 -12.64
CA ALA A 159 -26.02 16.98 -11.89
C ALA A 159 -25.50 15.92 -12.87
N SER A 160 -24.19 15.91 -13.14
CA SER A 160 -23.61 15.05 -14.19
C SER A 160 -23.43 13.62 -13.70
N PRO A 161 -24.12 12.62 -14.30
CA PRO A 161 -23.90 11.21 -13.97
C PRO A 161 -22.48 10.75 -14.33
N PHE A 162 -21.88 11.35 -15.37
CA PHE A 162 -20.50 11.09 -15.76
C PHE A 162 -19.53 11.50 -14.65
N LEU A 163 -19.64 12.72 -14.14
CA LEU A 163 -18.78 13.20 -13.04
C LEU A 163 -19.00 12.36 -11.77
N ASN A 164 -20.24 12.01 -11.44
CA ASN A 164 -20.52 11.15 -10.30
C ASN A 164 -19.80 9.80 -10.40
N ARG A 165 -19.98 9.09 -11.53
CA ARG A 165 -19.35 7.78 -11.76
C ARG A 165 -17.83 7.87 -11.80
N ARG A 166 -17.26 8.86 -12.49
CA ARG A 166 -15.80 9.03 -12.57
C ARG A 166 -15.19 9.43 -11.23
N SER A 167 -15.91 10.18 -10.40
CA SER A 167 -15.45 10.52 -9.05
C SER A 167 -15.41 9.30 -8.13
N MET A 168 -16.42 8.41 -8.21
CA MET A 168 -16.38 7.13 -7.48
C MET A 168 -15.17 6.29 -7.92
N VAL A 169 -14.93 6.20 -9.23
CA VAL A 169 -13.77 5.47 -9.79
C VAL A 169 -12.46 6.11 -9.33
N LEU A 170 -12.35 7.43 -9.31
CA LEU A 170 -11.17 8.16 -8.86
C LEU A 170 -10.86 7.89 -7.38
N ILE A 171 -11.86 7.98 -6.50
CA ILE A 171 -11.72 7.66 -5.07
C ILE A 171 -11.32 6.19 -4.90
N GLY A 172 -11.98 5.28 -5.63
CA GLY A 172 -11.68 3.85 -5.61
C GLY A 172 -10.24 3.56 -6.01
N TRP A 173 -9.73 4.17 -7.08
CA TRP A 173 -8.33 4.06 -7.49
C TRP A 173 -7.36 4.71 -6.50
N GLY A 174 -7.73 5.82 -5.86
CA GLY A 174 -6.92 6.44 -4.81
C GLY A 174 -6.72 5.50 -3.63
N VAL A 175 -7.81 4.98 -3.07
CA VAL A 175 -7.76 4.01 -1.96
C VAL A 175 -7.02 2.74 -2.37
N TYR A 176 -7.29 2.22 -3.57
CA TYR A 176 -6.60 1.07 -4.13
C TYR A 176 -5.08 1.28 -4.19
N SER A 177 -4.64 2.47 -4.63
CA SER A 177 -3.23 2.78 -4.83
C SER A 177 -2.48 2.92 -3.50
N VAL A 178 -3.12 3.50 -2.47
CA VAL A 178 -2.56 3.54 -1.11
C VAL A 178 -2.38 2.12 -0.57
N LEU A 179 -3.40 1.28 -0.65
CA LEU A 179 -3.32 -0.11 -0.18
C LEU A 179 -2.28 -0.92 -0.97
N LEU A 180 -2.23 -0.75 -2.29
CA LEU A 180 -1.26 -1.44 -3.13
C LEU A 180 0.17 -1.00 -2.79
N SER A 181 0.39 0.27 -2.47
CA SER A 181 1.72 0.80 -2.17
C SER A 181 2.42 0.10 -1.01
N LEU A 182 1.65 -0.43 -0.04
CA LEU A 182 2.16 -1.22 1.08
C LEU A 182 2.94 -2.45 0.59
N PHE A 183 2.48 -3.06 -0.49
CA PHE A 183 2.93 -4.34 -1.01
C PHE A 183 3.84 -4.21 -2.24
N ILE A 184 4.26 -3.00 -2.64
CA ILE A 184 5.14 -2.83 -3.81
C ILE A 184 6.59 -3.09 -3.40
N PRO A 185 7.33 -4.01 -4.03
CA PRO A 185 8.74 -4.27 -3.66
C PRO A 185 9.74 -3.24 -4.19
N LEU A 186 9.24 -2.32 -5.00
CA LEU A 186 9.99 -1.20 -5.53
C LEU A 186 9.92 -0.03 -4.54
N PRO A 187 10.92 0.87 -4.57
CA PRO A 187 10.93 2.00 -3.66
C PRO A 187 9.78 2.93 -4.07
N VAL A 188 8.85 3.18 -3.14
CA VAL A 188 7.69 4.06 -3.38
C VAL A 188 8.01 5.42 -2.76
N PRO A 189 8.11 6.50 -3.55
CA PRO A 189 8.27 7.84 -3.00
C PRO A 189 7.15 8.15 -1.99
N PRO A 190 7.47 8.49 -0.73
CA PRO A 190 6.51 8.88 0.31
C PRO A 190 5.49 9.94 -0.12
N MET A 191 5.91 10.82 -1.03
CA MET A 191 5.08 11.89 -1.59
C MET A 191 3.87 11.38 -2.38
N ILE A 192 3.96 10.18 -2.99
CA ILE A 192 2.85 9.63 -3.78
C ILE A 192 1.66 9.30 -2.87
N GLY A 193 1.90 8.65 -1.73
CA GLY A 193 0.86 8.35 -0.75
C GLY A 193 0.21 9.63 -0.23
N ALA A 194 1.02 10.61 0.17
CA ALA A 194 0.55 11.90 0.63
C ALA A 194 -0.30 12.63 -0.43
N LEU A 195 0.15 12.68 -1.69
CA LEU A 195 -0.57 13.33 -2.79
C LEU A 195 -1.92 12.67 -3.05
N ILE A 196 -1.97 11.33 -3.05
CA ILE A 196 -3.23 10.60 -3.25
C ILE A 196 -4.21 10.91 -2.10
N MET A 197 -3.75 10.84 -0.85
CA MET A 197 -4.60 11.06 0.33
C MET A 197 -5.05 12.52 0.47
N ILE A 198 -4.16 13.49 0.24
CA ILE A 198 -4.42 14.91 0.51
C ILE A 198 -5.06 15.62 -0.70
N VAL A 199 -4.81 15.15 -1.93
CA VAL A 199 -5.28 15.82 -3.14
C VAL A 199 -6.36 15.00 -3.84
N MET A 200 -6.02 13.77 -4.26
CA MET A 200 -6.90 12.98 -5.13
C MET A 200 -8.22 12.60 -4.43
N ILE A 201 -8.16 12.08 -3.20
CA ILE A 201 -9.36 11.65 -2.46
C ILE A 201 -10.28 12.83 -2.10
N PRO A 202 -9.78 13.98 -1.58
CA PRO A 202 -10.62 15.14 -1.33
C PRO A 202 -11.27 15.68 -2.60
N ILE A 203 -10.55 15.84 -3.70
CA ILE A 203 -11.11 16.32 -4.98
C ILE A 203 -12.20 15.36 -5.47
N GLY A 204 -11.91 14.06 -5.47
CA GLY A 204 -12.88 13.03 -5.85
C GLY A 204 -14.14 13.09 -4.99
N SER A 205 -13.99 13.25 -3.67
CA SER A 205 -15.11 13.37 -2.74
C SER A 205 -16.00 14.58 -3.00
N SER A 206 -15.40 15.76 -3.26
CA SER A 206 -16.18 16.96 -3.61
C SER A 206 -16.93 16.83 -4.92
N LEU A 207 -16.28 16.29 -5.95
CA LEU A 207 -16.91 16.05 -7.26
C LEU A 207 -18.02 15.01 -7.19
N LEU A 208 -17.84 13.97 -6.38
CA LEU A 208 -18.84 12.94 -6.13
C LEU A 208 -20.10 13.56 -5.50
N ILE A 209 -19.93 14.26 -4.38
CA ILE A 209 -21.03 14.84 -3.61
C ILE A 209 -21.76 15.90 -4.43
N SER A 210 -21.02 16.80 -5.09
CA SER A 210 -21.60 17.87 -5.91
C SER A 210 -22.41 17.37 -7.12
N ASN A 211 -22.32 16.07 -7.46
CA ASN A 211 -23.05 15.44 -8.55
C ASN A 211 -23.90 14.25 -8.08
N LEU A 212 -24.27 14.18 -6.80
CA LEU A 212 -25.22 13.17 -6.33
C LEU A 212 -26.58 13.29 -7.04
N PRO A 213 -27.24 12.16 -7.36
CA PRO A 213 -28.57 12.17 -7.95
C PRO A 213 -29.54 12.95 -7.08
N LYS A 214 -30.28 13.88 -7.69
CA LYS A 214 -31.36 14.58 -7.00
C LYS A 214 -32.52 13.60 -6.84
N ARG A 215 -32.87 13.26 -5.60
CA ARG A 215 -34.18 12.65 -5.32
C ARG A 215 -35.14 13.80 -5.03
N ILE A 216 -36.26 13.80 -5.75
CA ILE A 216 -37.34 14.79 -5.63
C ILE A 216 -37.99 14.57 -4.26
#